data_AF-A0A9P5Z9U7-F1
#
_entry.id   AF-A0A9P5Z9U7-F1
#
_cell.length_a   1.000
_cell.length_b   1.000
_cell.length_c   1.000
_cell.angle_alpha   90.00
_cell.angle_beta   90.00
_cell.angle_gamma   90.00
#
_symmetry.space_group_name_H-M   'P 1'
#
loop_
_entity.id
_entity.type
_entity.pdbx_description
1 polymer ?
#
loop_
_entity_poly.entity_id
_entity_poly.type
_entity_poly.pdbx_seq_one_letter_code
_entity_poly.pdbx_strand_id
1 'polypeptide(L)'
;MNIDVAAGGNFVFNPPNITAAVGTLVTFYFPGGSIPHSVTQSSFANPCTFLAADPNNSSSVAGFDSGLVLASTFTINITDTQPIWFHCKQQTHCGSGMVGAINAPSDGNNTYADFVKAAVALGSSAPDVSVRFLSFHGIATALPASDTGAASGGSGSSGSSDASRVVAGAGVALFSAAFAMFILA
;
A
#
# COMPACT_ATOMS: atom_id res chain seq x y z
N MET A 1 9.01 21.47 -1.22
CA MET A 1 8.36 21.38 0.11
C MET A 1 9.34 20.71 1.07
N ASN A 2 9.27 21.01 2.35
CA ASN A 2 10.25 20.54 3.34
C ASN A 2 9.56 19.73 4.44
N ILE A 3 10.24 18.67 4.89
CA ILE A 3 9.85 17.86 6.05
C ILE A 3 11.07 17.74 6.95
N ASP A 4 10.99 18.26 8.17
CA ASP A 4 12.02 18.10 9.18
C ASP A 4 11.94 16.69 9.76
N VAL A 5 13.06 15.98 9.70
CA VAL A 5 13.23 14.66 10.31
C VAL A 5 13.70 14.85 11.75
N ALA A 6 13.12 14.09 12.67
CA ALA A 6 13.42 14.16 14.09
C ALA A 6 13.15 15.54 14.73
N ALA A 7 12.08 16.20 14.30
CA ALA A 7 11.79 17.60 14.64
C ALA A 7 11.73 17.84 16.17
N GLY A 8 12.48 18.85 16.63
CA GLY A 8 12.61 19.15 18.06
C GLY A 8 13.30 18.06 18.89
N GLY A 9 14.02 17.11 18.26
CA GLY A 9 14.63 15.95 18.93
C GLY A 9 13.68 14.79 19.20
N ASN A 10 12.44 14.84 18.67
CA ASN A 10 11.43 13.81 18.85
C ASN A 10 11.46 12.79 17.71
N PHE A 11 10.89 11.59 17.88
CA PHE A 11 10.80 10.58 16.83
C PHE A 11 9.62 10.85 15.87
N VAL A 12 9.66 11.99 15.18
CA VAL A 12 8.59 12.48 14.29
C VAL A 12 9.14 13.03 12.98
N PHE A 13 8.28 13.04 11.97
CA PHE A 13 8.43 13.87 10.77
C PHE A 13 7.54 15.12 10.93
N ASN A 14 8.02 16.29 10.50
CA ASN A 14 7.27 17.54 10.62
C ASN A 14 7.33 18.39 9.34
N PRO A 15 6.19 18.67 8.68
CA PRO A 15 4.88 18.08 8.90
C PRO A 15 4.87 16.55 8.67
N PRO A 16 4.07 15.78 9.43
CA PRO A 16 4.03 14.32 9.29
C PRO A 16 3.22 13.84 8.08
N ASN A 17 2.27 14.65 7.61
CA ASN A 17 1.47 14.37 6.42
C ASN A 17 1.36 15.66 5.58
N ILE A 18 1.54 15.55 4.26
CA ILE A 18 1.39 16.68 3.32
C ILE A 18 0.62 16.28 2.05
N THR A 19 0.08 17.28 1.36
CA THR A 19 -0.40 17.16 -0.02
C THR A 19 0.60 17.83 -0.96
N ALA A 20 0.99 17.14 -2.03
CA ALA A 20 1.98 17.61 -3.00
C ALA A 20 1.57 17.21 -4.43
N ALA A 21 1.63 18.16 -5.36
CA ALA A 21 1.33 17.92 -6.77
C ALA A 21 2.50 17.22 -7.49
N VAL A 22 2.21 16.57 -8.62
CA VAL A 22 3.22 15.98 -9.51
C VAL A 22 4.24 17.05 -9.94
N GLY A 23 5.53 16.70 -9.94
CA GLY A 23 6.65 17.60 -10.17
C GLY A 23 7.10 18.38 -8.93
N THR A 24 6.44 18.23 -7.78
CA THR A 24 6.91 18.81 -6.52
C THR A 24 8.16 18.06 -6.05
N LEU A 25 9.21 18.80 -5.70
CA LEU A 25 10.33 18.26 -4.92
C LEU A 25 9.99 18.31 -3.44
N VAL A 26 10.08 17.17 -2.75
CA VAL A 26 9.93 17.05 -1.30
C VAL A 26 11.31 16.74 -0.70
N THR A 27 11.82 17.66 0.10
CA THR A 27 13.14 17.56 0.74
C THR A 27 12.98 17.30 2.23
N PHE A 28 13.51 16.16 2.66
CA PHE A 28 13.64 15.78 4.05
C PHE A 28 14.94 16.35 4.61
N TYR A 29 14.85 17.13 5.68
CA TYR A 29 15.99 17.76 6.35
C TYR A 29 16.33 17.00 7.63
N PHE A 30 17.57 16.54 7.77
CA PHE A 30 18.07 15.84 8.95
C PHE A 30 18.97 16.81 9.74
N PRO A 31 18.55 17.28 10.93
CA PRO A 31 19.19 18.39 11.64
C PRO A 31 20.52 18.05 12.31
N GLY A 32 21.01 16.80 12.22
CA GLY A 32 22.10 16.31 13.05
C GLY A 32 21.61 15.72 14.36
N GLY A 33 22.55 15.36 15.23
CA GLY A 33 22.29 14.71 16.52
C GLY A 33 23.23 13.53 16.77
N SER A 34 22.88 12.68 17.73
CA SER A 34 23.64 11.46 18.09
C SER A 34 22.98 10.16 17.64
N ILE A 35 21.69 10.21 17.26
CA ILE A 35 20.92 9.06 16.77
C ILE A 35 20.66 9.30 15.27
N PRO A 36 21.03 8.36 14.39
CA PRO A 36 20.73 8.51 12.96
C PRO A 36 19.27 8.14 12.69
N HIS A 37 18.67 8.84 11.72
CA HIS A 37 17.31 8.64 11.26
C HIS A 37 17.30 8.30 9.77
N SER A 38 16.18 7.78 9.27
CA SER A 38 15.96 7.58 7.83
C SER A 38 14.59 8.09 7.39
N VAL A 39 14.45 8.17 6.08
CA VAL A 39 13.19 8.31 5.35
C VAL A 39 13.15 7.15 4.37
N THR A 40 12.34 6.14 4.70
CA THR A 40 12.32 4.85 4.02
C THR A 40 10.89 4.55 3.60
N GLN A 41 10.65 4.32 2.31
CA GLN A 41 9.32 4.10 1.77
C GLN A 41 8.77 2.73 2.20
N SER A 42 7.46 2.69 2.43
CA SER A 42 6.67 1.51 2.81
C SER A 42 5.42 1.38 1.95
N SER A 43 4.73 0.25 2.08
CA SER A 43 3.31 0.16 1.70
C SER A 43 2.43 0.49 2.91
N PHE A 44 1.19 0.91 2.68
CA PHE A 44 0.22 1.09 3.76
C PHE A 44 0.01 -0.21 4.57
N ALA A 45 -0.05 -1.34 3.88
CA ALA A 45 -0.31 -2.66 4.47
C ALA A 45 0.87 -3.20 5.30
N ASN A 46 2.10 -2.76 5.01
CA ASN A 46 3.32 -3.18 5.72
C ASN A 46 4.08 -1.93 6.20
N PRO A 47 3.62 -1.25 7.26
CA PRO A 47 4.38 -0.20 7.91
C PRO A 47 5.72 -0.76 8.44
N CYS A 48 6.68 0.14 8.70
CA CYS A 48 7.99 -0.21 9.23
C CYS A 48 8.80 -1.21 8.37
N THR A 49 8.43 -1.38 7.11
CA THR A 49 9.04 -2.32 6.18
C THR A 49 9.42 -1.58 4.90
N PHE A 50 10.62 -1.83 4.38
CA PHE A 50 11.04 -1.26 3.11
C PHE A 50 10.18 -1.78 1.96
N LEU A 51 9.71 -0.88 1.09
CA LEU A 51 8.96 -1.23 -0.12
C LEU A 51 9.89 -1.88 -1.16
N ALA A 52 10.08 -3.20 -1.07
CA ALA A 52 10.80 -3.96 -2.08
C ALA A 52 10.03 -3.99 -3.42
N ALA A 53 10.76 -4.16 -4.53
CA ALA A 53 10.15 -4.50 -5.82
C ALA A 53 9.53 -5.91 -5.75
N ASP A 54 8.39 -6.10 -6.42
CA ASP A 54 7.81 -7.43 -6.62
C ASP A 54 8.68 -8.26 -7.57
N PRO A 55 9.28 -9.39 -7.13
CA PRO A 55 10.16 -10.21 -7.96
C PRO A 55 9.44 -10.87 -9.15
N ASN A 56 8.10 -10.88 -9.18
CA ASN A 56 7.29 -11.44 -10.26
C ASN A 56 6.87 -10.39 -11.29
N ASN A 57 7.14 -9.10 -11.04
CA ASN A 57 6.76 -7.99 -11.91
C ASN A 57 8.01 -7.17 -12.26
N SER A 58 8.54 -7.35 -13.48
CA SER A 58 9.73 -6.66 -13.97
C SER A 58 9.57 -5.14 -14.12
N SER A 59 8.33 -4.61 -14.04
CA SER A 59 8.05 -3.18 -13.99
C SER A 59 7.85 -2.65 -12.57
N SER A 60 7.90 -3.51 -11.55
CA SER A 60 7.93 -3.08 -10.15
C SER A 60 9.31 -2.52 -9.82
N VAL A 61 9.32 -1.32 -9.24
CA VAL A 61 10.54 -0.67 -8.75
C VAL A 61 10.46 -0.58 -7.24
N ALA A 62 11.59 -0.76 -6.57
CA ALA A 62 11.67 -0.62 -5.12
C ALA A 62 11.48 0.85 -4.72
N GLY A 63 10.91 1.10 -3.55
CA GLY A 63 10.73 2.44 -3.02
C GLY A 63 12.06 3.10 -2.63
N PHE A 64 11.98 4.37 -2.22
CA PHE A 64 13.16 5.11 -1.77
C PHE A 64 13.63 4.69 -0.36
N ASP A 65 14.93 4.86 -0.11
CA ASP A 65 15.51 4.84 1.24
C ASP A 65 16.65 5.87 1.30
N SER A 66 16.60 6.79 2.27
CA SER A 66 17.71 7.72 2.52
C SER A 66 18.92 7.05 3.17
N GLY A 67 18.74 5.83 3.70
CA GLY A 67 19.66 5.23 4.68
C GLY A 67 19.58 5.92 6.05
N LEU A 68 20.27 5.35 7.03
CA LEU A 68 20.40 5.94 8.37
C LEU A 68 21.49 7.02 8.36
N VAL A 69 21.09 8.28 8.54
CA VAL A 69 21.96 9.47 8.47
C VAL A 69 21.77 10.39 9.68
N LEU A 70 22.81 11.16 10.03
CA LEU A 70 22.77 12.13 11.14
C LEU A 70 22.39 13.53 10.66
N ALA A 71 23.27 14.16 9.88
CA ALA A 71 23.07 15.48 9.28
C ALA A 71 23.13 15.35 7.75
N SER A 72 22.02 15.64 7.07
CA SER A 72 21.88 15.44 5.62
C SER A 72 20.61 16.10 5.08
N THR A 73 20.44 16.04 3.76
CA THR A 73 19.16 16.28 3.07
C THR A 73 18.89 15.13 2.12
N PHE A 74 17.65 14.63 2.09
CA PHE A 74 17.20 13.65 1.10
C PHE A 74 16.02 14.23 0.32
N THR A 75 16.06 14.22 -1.01
CA THR A 75 15.01 14.82 -1.85
C THR A 75 14.41 13.78 -2.78
N ILE A 76 13.08 13.72 -2.81
CA ILE A 76 12.31 12.94 -3.79
C ILE A 76 11.54 13.87 -4.73
N ASN A 77 11.26 13.39 -5.94
CA ASN A 77 10.33 14.02 -6.87
C ASN A 77 9.00 13.27 -6.84
N ILE A 78 7.88 14.00 -6.75
CA ILE A 78 6.54 13.42 -6.79
C ILE A 78 6.17 13.14 -8.26
N THR A 79 6.03 11.86 -8.62
CA THR A 79 5.76 11.42 -10.01
C THR A 79 4.29 11.20 -10.33
N ASP A 80 3.47 10.98 -9.31
CA ASP A 80 2.03 10.71 -9.41
C ASP A 80 1.31 11.22 -8.15
N THR A 81 -0.01 11.05 -8.10
CA THR A 81 -0.86 11.52 -6.99
C THR A 81 -1.21 10.43 -5.98
N GLN A 82 -0.62 9.23 -6.07
CA GLN A 82 -0.94 8.15 -5.14
C GLN A 82 -0.38 8.42 -3.73
N PRO A 83 -0.99 7.84 -2.68
CA PRO A 83 -0.48 7.95 -1.32
C PRO A 83 0.91 7.31 -1.18
N ILE A 84 1.91 8.10 -0.80
CA ILE A 84 3.26 7.63 -0.45
C ILE A 84 3.35 7.51 1.06
N TRP A 85 3.74 6.33 1.52
CA TRP A 85 3.90 5.99 2.93
C TRP A 85 5.39 5.82 3.26
N PHE A 86 5.86 6.38 4.37
CA PHE A 86 7.27 6.27 4.76
C PHE A 86 7.46 6.22 6.28
N HIS A 87 8.60 5.69 6.70
CA HIS A 87 8.98 5.52 8.09
C HIS A 87 10.45 5.83 8.33
N CYS A 88 10.82 5.98 9.60
CA CYS A 88 12.21 5.91 10.03
C CYS A 88 12.56 4.48 10.45
N LYS A 89 13.51 3.85 9.75
CA LYS A 89 13.92 2.44 9.94
C LYS A 89 14.85 2.19 11.13
N GLN A 90 15.17 3.25 11.88
CA GLN A 90 15.91 3.15 13.14
C GLN A 90 15.12 2.31 14.15
N GLN A 91 15.83 1.46 14.89
CA GLN A 91 15.25 0.55 15.88
C GLN A 91 14.28 1.28 16.81
N THR A 92 13.08 0.72 17.00
CA THR A 92 11.94 1.28 17.75
C THR A 92 11.27 2.55 17.21
N HIS A 93 11.88 3.33 16.32
CA HIS A 93 11.33 4.63 15.92
C HIS A 93 9.98 4.48 15.19
N CYS A 94 9.92 3.65 14.14
CA CYS A 94 8.67 3.43 13.42
C CYS A 94 7.57 2.83 14.30
N GLY A 95 7.90 1.83 15.12
CA GLY A 95 6.98 1.23 16.10
C GLY A 95 6.54 2.17 17.23
N SER A 96 7.22 3.30 17.41
CA SER A 96 6.82 4.41 18.29
C SER A 96 5.99 5.49 17.58
N GLY A 97 5.64 5.27 16.30
CA GLY A 97 4.87 6.22 15.49
C GLY A 97 5.70 7.15 14.60
N MET A 98 7.02 6.93 14.42
CA MET A 98 7.84 7.70 13.48
C MET A 98 7.56 7.30 12.02
N VAL A 99 6.35 7.65 11.57
CA VAL A 99 5.83 7.43 10.21
C VAL A 99 5.23 8.71 9.66
N GLY A 100 5.30 8.86 8.34
CA GLY A 100 4.75 9.99 7.61
C GLY A 100 4.08 9.57 6.31
N ALA A 101 3.38 10.51 5.69
CA ALA A 101 2.72 10.31 4.42
C ALA A 101 2.77 11.55 3.50
N ILE A 102 2.63 11.30 2.20
CA ILE A 102 2.37 12.33 1.18
C ILE A 102 1.14 11.87 0.40
N ASN A 103 0.19 12.78 0.15
CA ASN A 103 -1.06 12.51 -0.56
C ASN A 103 -1.92 11.40 0.08
N ALA A 104 -1.84 11.22 1.41
CA ALA A 104 -2.77 10.33 2.12
C ALA A 104 -4.23 10.82 2.00
N PRO A 105 -5.21 9.90 1.92
CA PRO A 105 -6.63 10.23 2.04
C PRO A 105 -6.93 11.02 3.32
N SER A 106 -7.77 12.04 3.20
CA SER A 106 -8.28 12.86 4.31
C SER A 106 -9.24 12.09 5.22
N ASP A 107 -9.94 11.12 4.65
CA ASP A 107 -11.11 10.43 5.22
C ASP A 107 -11.28 9.05 4.57
N GLY A 108 -12.26 8.29 5.07
CA GLY A 108 -12.51 6.92 4.62
C GLY A 108 -11.46 5.93 5.14
N ASN A 109 -10.99 5.04 4.26
CA ASN A 109 -10.01 4.01 4.59
C ASN A 109 -8.58 4.47 4.23
N ASN A 110 -7.60 3.88 4.91
CA ASN A 110 -6.17 4.09 4.67
C ASN A 110 -5.73 5.55 4.87
N THR A 111 -6.25 6.22 5.90
CA THR A 111 -5.84 7.59 6.26
C THR A 111 -4.45 7.59 6.91
N TYR A 112 -3.82 8.76 7.02
CA TYR A 112 -2.57 8.91 7.79
C TYR A 112 -2.73 8.43 9.25
N ALA A 113 -3.88 8.70 9.88
CA ALA A 113 -4.15 8.24 11.24
C ALA A 113 -4.19 6.71 11.35
N ASP A 114 -4.64 6.00 10.31
CA ASP A 114 -4.65 4.54 10.29
C ASP A 114 -3.26 3.95 10.06
N PHE A 115 -2.42 4.62 9.26
CA PHE A 115 -1.02 4.22 9.08
C PHE A 115 -0.21 4.36 10.38
N VAL A 116 -0.44 5.44 11.15
CA VAL A 116 0.14 5.61 12.50
C VAL A 116 -0.32 4.50 13.44
N LYS A 117 -1.63 4.17 13.49
CA LYS A 117 -2.14 3.07 14.31
C LYS A 117 -1.49 1.73 13.95
N ALA A 118 -1.37 1.44 12.64
CA ALA A 118 -0.78 0.20 12.16
C ALA A 118 0.72 0.09 12.52
N ALA A 119 1.47 1.19 12.41
CA ALA A 119 2.88 1.25 12.82
C ALA A 119 3.04 1.06 14.34
N VAL A 120 2.25 1.78 15.15
CA VAL A 120 2.30 1.68 16.63
C VAL A 120 1.86 0.29 17.12
N ALA A 121 0.95 -0.38 16.42
CA ALA A 121 0.55 -1.76 16.74
C ALA A 121 1.69 -2.79 16.58
N LEU A 122 2.73 -2.50 15.79
CA LEU A 122 3.95 -3.33 15.73
C LEU A 122 4.85 -3.11 16.95
N GLY A 123 4.86 -1.92 17.55
CA GLY A 123 5.68 -1.58 18.72
C GLY A 123 7.15 -1.99 18.56
N SER A 124 7.71 -2.65 19.57
CA SER A 124 9.09 -3.18 19.53
C SER A 124 9.31 -4.31 18.52
N SER A 125 8.25 -4.89 17.94
CA SER A 125 8.31 -5.92 16.90
C SER A 125 8.34 -5.35 15.48
N ALA A 126 8.36 -4.01 15.32
CA ALA A 126 8.63 -3.36 14.04
C ALA A 126 9.97 -3.87 13.44
N PRO A 127 10.03 -4.26 12.15
CA PRO A 127 11.25 -4.79 11.54
C PRO A 127 12.42 -3.80 11.64
N ASP A 128 13.56 -4.27 12.16
CA ASP A 128 14.82 -3.53 12.04
C ASP A 128 15.38 -3.75 10.62
N VAL A 129 15.56 -2.64 9.90
CA VAL A 129 16.16 -2.64 8.55
C VAL A 129 17.51 -1.93 8.58
N SER A 130 18.31 -2.18 9.62
CA SER A 130 19.68 -1.67 9.81
C SER A 130 20.72 -2.40 8.92
N VAL A 131 20.26 -3.23 7.97
CA VAL A 131 21.12 -3.86 6.96
C VAL A 131 21.72 -2.81 6.02
N ARG A 132 23.05 -2.91 5.86
CA ARG A 132 23.92 -1.93 5.20
C ARG A 132 23.79 -1.97 3.67
N PHE A 133 22.86 -1.21 3.11
CA PHE A 133 22.89 -0.87 1.68
C PHE A 133 23.06 0.64 1.50
N LEU A 134 24.21 1.03 0.98
CA LEU A 134 24.55 2.41 0.59
C LEU A 134 24.00 2.71 -0.81
N SER A 135 22.67 2.77 -0.95
CA SER A 135 22.04 3.15 -2.22
C SER A 135 22.04 4.67 -2.39
N PHE A 136 23.02 5.16 -3.16
CA PHE A 136 23.10 6.54 -3.62
C PHE A 136 22.03 6.78 -4.70
N HIS A 137 21.07 7.68 -4.40
CA HIS A 137 19.98 8.14 -5.30
C HIS A 137 18.96 7.08 -5.75
N GLY A 138 17.91 6.88 -4.93
CA GLY A 138 16.67 6.23 -5.39
C GLY A 138 15.80 7.19 -6.19
N ILE A 139 15.42 6.81 -7.41
CA ILE A 139 14.38 7.48 -8.20
C ILE A 139 13.01 6.87 -7.86
N ALA A 140 11.98 7.72 -7.72
CA ALA A 140 10.59 7.26 -7.74
C ALA A 140 10.15 7.09 -9.19
N THR A 141 9.51 5.96 -9.51
CA THR A 141 8.87 5.72 -10.81
C THR A 141 7.44 5.29 -10.60
N ALA A 142 6.49 5.98 -11.25
CA ALA A 142 5.08 5.67 -11.16
C ALA A 142 4.75 4.30 -11.80
N LEU A 143 3.78 3.59 -11.23
CA LEU A 143 3.10 2.47 -11.91
C LEU A 143 2.24 3.02 -13.06
N PRO A 144 2.08 2.29 -14.18
CA PRO A 144 1.21 2.71 -15.27
C PRO A 144 -0.27 2.72 -14.85
N ALA A 145 -1.04 3.65 -15.40
CA ALA A 145 -2.47 3.77 -15.18
C ALA A 145 -3.24 2.55 -15.73
N SER A 146 -4.37 2.23 -15.11
CA SER A 146 -5.33 1.27 -15.67
C SER A 146 -6.15 1.93 -16.77
N ASP A 147 -5.83 1.63 -18.03
CA ASP A 147 -6.55 2.15 -19.17
C ASP A 147 -7.97 1.57 -19.33
N THR A 148 -8.87 2.43 -19.76
CA THR A 148 -10.30 2.17 -19.92
C THR A 148 -10.55 1.22 -21.10
N GLY A 149 -11.01 -0.01 -20.83
CA GLY A 149 -11.34 -1.00 -21.86
C GLY A 149 -12.65 -0.71 -22.60
N ALA A 150 -12.64 0.22 -23.55
CA ALA A 150 -13.73 0.41 -24.51
C ALA A 150 -13.63 -0.62 -25.66
N ALA A 151 -14.55 -1.59 -25.71
CA ALA A 151 -14.66 -2.54 -26.80
C ALA A 151 -15.72 -2.10 -27.83
N SER A 152 -15.27 -1.48 -28.93
CA SER A 152 -16.10 -1.16 -30.09
C SER A 152 -16.35 -2.40 -30.95
N GLY A 153 -17.62 -2.64 -31.34
CA GLY A 153 -18.02 -3.86 -32.03
C GLY A 153 -17.83 -3.88 -33.56
N GLY A 154 -18.08 -5.05 -34.15
CA GLY A 154 -18.21 -5.29 -35.60
C GLY A 154 -19.20 -6.43 -35.84
N SER A 155 -20.09 -6.30 -36.84
CA SER A 155 -21.37 -7.02 -36.89
C SER A 155 -21.54 -8.03 -38.05
N GLY A 156 -22.36 -9.05 -37.80
CA GLY A 156 -23.25 -9.72 -38.76
C GLY A 156 -22.80 -11.04 -39.40
N SER A 157 -23.67 -11.87 -40.00
CA SER A 157 -25.14 -12.07 -39.83
C SER A 157 -25.64 -13.18 -40.79
N SER A 158 -26.69 -13.94 -40.41
CA SER A 158 -27.44 -14.95 -41.23
C SER A 158 -26.69 -16.27 -41.52
N GLY A 159 -27.26 -17.49 -41.54
CA GLY A 159 -28.62 -18.06 -41.35
C GLY A 159 -28.56 -19.58 -41.64
N SER A 160 -29.58 -20.46 -41.56
CA SER A 160 -31.01 -20.40 -41.17
C SER A 160 -31.56 -21.86 -40.99
N SER A 161 -32.72 -22.02 -40.33
CA SER A 161 -33.60 -23.24 -40.33
C SER A 161 -33.07 -24.49 -39.57
N ASP A 162 -33.86 -25.39 -38.94
CA ASP A 162 -35.30 -25.73 -39.08
C ASP A 162 -36.00 -26.28 -37.80
N ALA A 163 -37.33 -26.14 -37.78
CA ALA A 163 -38.40 -26.96 -37.17
C ALA A 163 -38.35 -27.59 -35.74
N SER A 164 -39.18 -27.01 -34.85
CA SER A 164 -40.13 -27.60 -33.88
C SER A 164 -40.22 -29.12 -33.61
N ARG A 165 -40.43 -29.47 -32.32
CA ARG A 165 -41.60 -30.29 -31.88
C ARG A 165 -41.89 -30.28 -30.37
N VAL A 166 -43.16 -30.54 -30.01
CA VAL A 166 -43.71 -30.48 -28.64
C VAL A 166 -44.37 -31.82 -28.27
N VAL A 167 -44.04 -32.38 -27.10
CA VAL A 167 -44.78 -33.45 -26.38
C VAL A 167 -44.21 -33.45 -24.93
N ALA A 168 -44.92 -33.35 -23.80
CA ALA A 168 -46.20 -33.88 -23.30
C ALA A 168 -46.11 -35.32 -22.74
N GLY A 169 -46.33 -35.45 -21.43
CA GLY A 169 -46.34 -36.70 -20.63
C GLY A 169 -45.49 -36.57 -19.36
N ALA A 170 -45.89 -36.72 -18.08
CA ALA A 170 -47.08 -37.17 -17.33
C ALA A 170 -46.70 -38.30 -16.35
N GLY A 171 -46.94 -38.10 -15.05
CA GLY A 171 -46.82 -39.12 -13.99
C GLY A 171 -45.41 -39.31 -13.39
N VAL A 172 -45.22 -39.78 -12.16
CA VAL A 172 -46.17 -40.07 -11.04
C VAL A 172 -45.41 -39.81 -9.72
N ALA A 173 -46.11 -39.47 -8.63
CA ALA A 173 -45.55 -39.39 -7.28
C ALA A 173 -45.31 -40.79 -6.66
N LEU A 174 -44.86 -40.85 -5.39
CA LEU A 174 -45.46 -41.60 -4.25
C LEU A 174 -44.39 -41.87 -3.15
N PHE A 175 -44.67 -41.42 -1.90
CA PHE A 175 -44.46 -42.02 -0.54
C PHE A 175 -43.23 -42.92 -0.22
N SER A 176 -42.69 -43.03 1.01
CA SER A 176 -43.05 -42.61 2.38
C SER A 176 -41.75 -42.61 3.24
N ALA A 177 -41.47 -41.63 4.12
CA ALA A 177 -41.82 -41.58 5.55
C ALA A 177 -41.38 -42.77 6.44
N ALA A 178 -40.51 -42.53 7.45
CA ALA A 178 -40.76 -42.80 8.89
C ALA A 178 -39.50 -42.68 9.80
N PHE A 179 -39.64 -41.92 10.92
CA PHE A 179 -39.13 -42.15 12.30
C PHE A 179 -37.62 -42.47 12.57
N ALA A 180 -37.02 -42.13 13.73
CA ALA A 180 -37.57 -41.76 15.05
C ALA A 180 -36.69 -40.77 15.84
N MET A 181 -37.28 -40.07 16.82
CA MET A 181 -36.59 -39.53 18.00
C MET A 181 -36.58 -40.57 19.14
N PHE A 182 -35.51 -40.64 19.94
CA PHE A 182 -35.38 -41.00 21.38
C PHE A 182 -33.91 -41.42 21.66
N ILE A 183 -33.28 -41.24 22.84
CA ILE A 183 -33.50 -40.32 23.98
C ILE A 183 -32.25 -40.40 24.93
N LEU A 184 -31.98 -39.33 25.71
CA LEU A 184 -31.07 -39.24 26.89
C LEU A 184 -29.57 -39.62 26.70
N ALA A 185 -28.64 -39.14 27.53
CA ALA A 185 -28.76 -38.41 28.81
C ALA A 185 -27.87 -37.15 28.86
#